data_AF-A0A8S1YAN7-F1
#
_entry.id   AF-A0A8S1YAN7-F1
#
_cell.length_a   1.000
_cell.length_b   1.000
_cell.length_c   1.000
_cell.angle_alpha   90.00
_cell.angle_beta   90.00
_cell.angle_gamma   90.00
#
_symmetry.space_group_name_H-M   'P 1'
#
loop_
_entity.id
_entity.type
_entity.pdbx_description
1 polymer ?
#
loop_
_entity_poly.entity_id
_entity_poly.type
_entity_poly.pdbx_seq_one_letter_code
_entity_poly.pdbx_strand_id
1 'polypeptide(L)'
;MSQNTIQNERIRQYQKVHQIQKEQLQHLVFKQSYSIKSASKLLNIKYATAKSIISKIRKLKIKKYLYLNKKLGQCQFKKVEFSKPQLEIQSLVSGTLISSCKYYLY
;
A
#
# COMPACT_ATOMS: atom_id res chain seq x y z
N MET A 1 10.03 -49.89 -31.92
CA MET A 1 11.31 -49.44 -31.34
C MET A 1 11.15 -47.99 -30.88
N SER A 2 10.64 -47.79 -29.67
CA SER A 2 10.35 -46.47 -29.09
C SER A 2 11.63 -45.82 -28.58
N GLN A 3 12.00 -44.69 -29.17
CA GLN A 3 13.15 -43.90 -28.73
C GLN A 3 12.80 -43.15 -27.44
N ASN A 4 13.39 -43.59 -26.32
CA ASN A 4 13.28 -42.91 -25.03
C ASN A 4 14.08 -41.60 -25.07
N THR A 5 13.41 -40.48 -25.32
CA THR A 5 13.97 -39.14 -25.10
C THR A 5 14.11 -38.88 -23.59
N ILE A 6 15.31 -39.08 -23.06
CA ILE A 6 15.69 -38.62 -21.72
C ILE A 6 15.79 -37.10 -21.78
N GLN A 7 14.72 -36.41 -21.37
CA GLN A 7 14.75 -34.97 -21.14
C GLN A 7 15.73 -34.71 -19.99
N ASN A 8 16.92 -34.22 -20.32
CA ASN A 8 17.86 -33.69 -19.34
C ASN A 8 17.14 -32.62 -18.50
N GLU A 9 16.78 -32.97 -17.26
CA GLU A 9 16.28 -32.04 -16.27
C GLU A 9 17.37 -30.98 -16.03
N ARG A 10 17.26 -29.84 -16.72
CA ARG A 10 18.18 -28.72 -16.53
C ARG A 10 17.98 -28.17 -15.12
N ILE A 11 18.79 -28.67 -14.19
CA ILE A 11 18.87 -28.20 -12.81
C ILE A 11 19.00 -26.67 -12.87
N ARG A 12 18.05 -25.97 -12.24
CA ARG A 12 18.05 -24.50 -12.21
C ARG A 12 19.28 -24.03 -11.43
N GLN A 13 20.28 -23.51 -12.14
CA GLN A 13 21.41 -22.86 -11.49
C GLN A 13 20.94 -21.59 -10.77
N TYR A 14 20.98 -21.63 -9.44
CA TYR A 14 20.66 -20.51 -8.57
C TYR A 14 21.85 -19.56 -8.50
N GLN A 15 21.75 -18.43 -9.20
CA GLN A 15 22.73 -17.36 -9.08
C GLN A 15 22.38 -16.47 -7.89
N LYS A 16 23.32 -16.36 -6.94
CA LYS A 16 23.18 -15.45 -5.81
C LYS A 16 23.35 -14.01 -6.30
N VAL A 17 22.33 -13.18 -6.11
CA VAL A 17 22.40 -11.75 -6.45
C VAL A 17 23.14 -11.01 -5.34
N HIS A 18 24.18 -10.24 -5.69
CA HIS A 18 24.96 -9.46 -4.74
C HIS A 18 24.12 -8.37 -4.07
N GLN A 19 24.50 -7.97 -2.87
CA GLN A 19 23.76 -6.96 -2.10
C GLN A 19 23.70 -5.61 -2.84
N ILE A 20 24.82 -5.17 -3.42
CA ILE A 20 24.91 -3.95 -4.25
C ILE A 20 23.90 -3.99 -5.41
N GLN A 21 23.78 -5.13 -6.10
CA GLN A 21 22.82 -5.29 -7.20
C GLN A 21 21.36 -5.21 -6.72
N LYS A 22 21.06 -5.68 -5.49
CA LYS A 22 19.71 -5.54 -4.91
C LYS A 22 19.38 -4.08 -4.62
N GLU A 23 20.36 -3.33 -4.12
CA GLU A 23 20.21 -1.90 -3.83
C GLU A 23 20.04 -1.08 -5.11
N GLN A 24 20.84 -1.36 -6.14
CA GLN A 24 20.69 -0.77 -7.47
C GLN A 24 19.32 -1.10 -8.06
N LEU A 25 18.87 -2.35 -7.97
CA LEU A 25 17.54 -2.76 -8.47
C LEU A 25 16.42 -2.01 -7.75
N GLN A 26 16.53 -1.85 -6.43
CA GLN A 26 15.59 -1.07 -5.64
C GLN A 26 15.59 0.40 -6.07
N HIS A 27 16.78 0.98 -6.31
CA HIS A 27 16.92 2.37 -6.75
C HIS A 27 16.22 2.59 -8.10
N LEU A 28 16.51 1.75 -9.10
CA LEU A 28 15.91 1.84 -10.43
C LEU A 28 14.38 1.75 -10.37
N VAL A 29 13.85 0.78 -9.63
CA VAL A 29 12.40 0.51 -9.60
C VAL A 29 11.62 1.54 -8.78
N PHE A 30 12.15 1.98 -7.63
CA PHE A 30 11.39 2.82 -6.70
C PHE A 30 11.73 4.31 -6.77
N LYS A 31 12.95 4.68 -7.16
CA LYS A 31 13.36 6.11 -7.25
C LYS A 31 13.31 6.63 -8.68
N GLN A 32 13.66 5.80 -9.67
CA GLN A 32 13.69 6.19 -11.08
C GLN A 32 12.51 5.63 -11.89
N SER A 33 11.57 4.95 -11.24
CA SER A 33 10.32 4.44 -11.85
C SER A 33 10.52 3.48 -13.02
N TYR A 34 11.66 2.76 -13.08
CA TYR A 34 11.86 1.73 -14.10
C TYR A 34 10.94 0.53 -13.86
N SER A 35 10.45 -0.07 -14.94
CA SER A 35 9.79 -1.38 -14.85
C SER A 35 10.77 -2.43 -14.32
N ILE A 36 10.26 -3.43 -13.59
CA ILE A 36 11.10 -4.53 -13.06
C ILE A 36 11.84 -5.24 -14.21
N LYS A 37 11.19 -5.40 -15.37
CA LYS A 37 11.76 -6.05 -16.56
C LYS A 37 12.91 -5.23 -17.18
N SER A 38 12.78 -3.91 -17.25
CA SER A 38 13.86 -3.05 -17.77
C SER A 38 15.03 -2.98 -16.79
N ALA A 39 14.75 -2.78 -15.50
CA ALA A 39 15.78 -2.75 -14.46
C ALA A 39 16.54 -4.09 -14.34
N SER A 40 15.85 -5.23 -14.49
CA SER A 40 16.50 -6.55 -14.44
C SER A 40 17.44 -6.77 -15.62
N LYS A 41 17.12 -6.24 -16.80
CA LYS A 41 18.01 -6.29 -17.97
C LYS A 41 19.26 -5.45 -17.75
N LEU A 42 19.11 -4.22 -17.24
CA LEU A 42 20.24 -3.31 -16.98
C LEU A 42 21.24 -3.87 -15.97
N LEU A 43 20.74 -4.59 -14.95
CA LEU A 43 21.57 -5.15 -13.89
C LEU A 43 22.00 -6.61 -14.14
N ASN A 44 21.67 -7.16 -15.30
CA ASN A 44 21.90 -8.55 -15.66
C ASN A 44 21.39 -9.57 -14.60
N ILE A 45 20.18 -9.33 -14.10
CA ILE A 45 19.49 -10.19 -13.14
C ILE A 45 18.36 -10.93 -13.86
N LYS A 46 18.23 -12.25 -13.64
CA LYS A 46 17.06 -13.00 -14.12
C LYS A 46 15.76 -12.35 -13.63
N TYR A 47 14.82 -12.10 -14.54
CA TYR A 47 13.57 -11.40 -14.24
C TYR A 47 12.80 -12.02 -13.07
N ALA A 48 12.72 -13.36 -13.00
CA ALA A 48 12.06 -14.07 -11.91
C ALA A 48 12.68 -13.72 -10.53
N THR A 49 14.00 -13.65 -10.47
CA THR A 49 14.74 -13.26 -9.26
C THR A 49 14.49 -11.80 -8.90
N ALA A 50 14.55 -10.89 -9.88
CA ALA A 50 14.25 -9.47 -9.68
C ALA A 50 12.81 -9.24 -9.17
N LYS A 51 11.83 -9.94 -9.75
CA LYS A 51 10.42 -9.90 -9.31
C LYS A 51 10.26 -10.37 -7.87
N SER A 52 10.95 -11.45 -7.50
CA SER A 52 10.95 -11.97 -6.13
C SER A 52 11.54 -10.97 -5.13
N ILE A 53 12.70 -10.36 -5.46
CA ILE A 53 13.35 -9.34 -4.64
C ILE A 53 12.42 -8.14 -4.42
N ILE A 54 11.88 -7.56 -5.50
CA ILE A 54 10.99 -6.40 -5.41
C ILE A 54 9.71 -6.72 -4.65
N SER A 55 9.13 -7.90 -4.85
CA SER A 55 7.95 -8.35 -4.10
C SER A 55 8.23 -8.41 -2.60
N LYS A 56 9.38 -8.96 -2.20
CA LYS A 56 9.80 -9.02 -0.79
C LYS A 56 9.97 -7.61 -0.20
N ILE A 57 10.61 -6.69 -0.94
CA ILE A 57 10.79 -5.30 -0.51
C ILE A 57 9.43 -4.59 -0.34
N ARG A 58 8.50 -4.76 -1.29
CA ARG A 58 7.14 -4.19 -1.19
C ARG A 58 6.43 -4.67 0.05
N LYS A 59 6.47 -5.98 0.33
CA LYS A 59 5.85 -6.56 1.53
C LYS A 59 6.45 -5.99 2.82
N LEU A 60 7.77 -5.79 2.88
CA LEU A 60 8.42 -5.20 4.06
C LEU A 60 8.01 -3.75 4.28
N LYS A 61 7.95 -2.94 3.21
CA LYS A 61 7.46 -1.55 3.29
C LYS A 61 6.01 -1.50 3.76
N ILE A 62 5.11 -2.27 3.14
CA ILE A 62 3.68 -2.32 3.51
C ILE A 62 3.51 -2.74 4.97
N LYS A 63 4.23 -3.76 5.44
CA LYS A 63 4.20 -4.16 6.85
C LYS A 63 4.62 -3.02 7.77
N LYS A 64 5.72 -2.31 7.45
CA LYS A 64 6.16 -1.15 8.23
C LYS A 64 5.07 -0.08 8.36
N TYR A 65 4.38 0.23 7.26
CA TYR A 65 3.26 1.19 7.29
C TYR A 65 2.04 0.67 8.04
N LEU A 66 1.70 -0.62 7.94
CA LEU A 66 0.62 -1.23 8.72
C LEU A 66 0.87 -1.13 10.23
N TYR A 67 2.10 -1.39 10.69
CA TYR A 67 2.45 -1.27 12.12
C TYR A 67 2.40 0.17 12.61
N LEU A 68 2.79 1.15 11.78
CA LEU A 68 2.67 2.57 12.11
C LEU A 68 1.20 3.00 12.21
N ASN A 69 0.35 2.54 11.28
CA ASN A 69 -1.08 2.87 11.28
C ASN A 69 -1.85 2.19 12.41
N LYS A 70 -1.46 0.97 12.85
CA LYS A 70 -2.05 0.33 14.03
C LYS A 70 -1.91 1.16 15.30
N LYS A 71 -0.88 2.01 15.40
CA LYS A 71 -0.71 2.94 16.53
C LYS A 71 -1.52 4.25 16.37
N LEU A 72 -1.98 4.59 15.17
CA LEU A 72 -2.58 5.89 14.84
C LEU A 72 -4.10 5.89 14.70
N GLY A 73 -4.77 4.74 14.64
CA GLY A 73 -6.21 4.77 14.42
C GLY A 73 -6.83 3.39 14.49
N GLN A 74 -7.18 2.95 15.70
CA GLN A 74 -8.40 2.17 15.80
C GLN A 74 -9.52 3.17 15.52
N CYS A 75 -10.20 3.07 14.38
CA CYS A 75 -11.50 3.71 14.21
C CYS A 75 -12.38 3.24 15.36
N GLN A 76 -12.58 4.11 16.35
CA GLN A 76 -13.50 3.83 17.44
C GLN A 76 -14.89 4.15 16.91
N PHE A 77 -15.76 3.14 16.91
CA PHE A 77 -17.18 3.38 16.71
C PHE A 77 -17.69 4.14 17.94
N LYS A 78 -18.07 5.40 17.77
CA LYS A 78 -18.88 6.08 18.78
C LYS A 78 -20.31 5.59 18.64
N LYS A 79 -20.86 5.08 19.74
CA LYS A 79 -22.30 4.88 19.84
C LYS A 79 -22.95 6.25 19.67
N VAL A 80 -23.71 6.43 18.59
CA VAL A 80 -24.55 7.61 18.44
C VAL A 80 -25.72 7.39 19.40
N GLU A 81 -25.69 8.07 20.53
CA GLU A 81 -26.88 8.16 21.37
C GLU A 81 -27.93 8.95 20.58
N PHE A 82 -29.13 8.38 20.44
CA PHE A 82 -30.27 9.10 19.88
C PHE A 82 -30.64 10.23 20.85
N SER A 83 -29.97 11.38 20.73
CA SER A 83 -30.43 12.60 21.36
C SER A 83 -31.73 13.02 20.68
N LYS A 84 -32.72 13.47 21.45
CA LYS A 84 -33.96 14.03 20.88
C LYS A 84 -33.59 15.06 19.80
N PRO A 85 -34.17 14.97 18.60
CA PRO A 85 -33.83 15.91 17.53
C PRO A 85 -34.12 17.34 18.00
N GLN A 86 -33.13 18.22 17.86
CA GLN A 86 -33.26 19.64 18.20
C GLN A 86 -33.25 20.45 16.91
N LEU A 87 -34.21 21.35 16.77
CA LEU A 87 -34.25 22.34 15.70
C LEU A 87 -33.85 23.70 16.29
N GLU A 88 -32.80 24.31 15.74
CA GLU A 88 -32.41 25.67 16.09
C GLU A 88 -32.76 26.59 14.92
N ILE A 89 -33.58 27.61 15.18
CA ILE A 89 -33.92 28.66 14.22
C ILE A 89 -33.14 29.90 14.61
N GLN A 90 -32.25 30.35 13.72
CA GLN A 90 -31.46 31.57 13.89
C GLN A 90 -31.92 32.63 12.89
N SER A 91 -32.30 33.81 13.39
CA SER A 91 -32.67 34.96 12.58
C SER A 91 -31.51 35.93 12.50
N LEU A 92 -31.07 36.24 11.28
CA LEU A 92 -29.93 37.09 10.98
C LEU A 92 -30.39 38.32 10.18
N VAL A 93 -29.86 39.51 10.48
CA VAL A 93 -29.92 40.68 9.59
C VAL A 93 -28.50 41.20 9.39
N SER A 94 -28.12 41.38 8.12
CA SER A 94 -26.76 41.78 7.73
C SER A 94 -25.66 40.90 8.34
N GLY A 95 -25.93 39.60 8.45
CA GLY A 95 -25.00 38.63 9.06
C GLY A 95 -24.89 38.72 10.59
N THR A 96 -25.64 39.62 11.23
CA THR A 96 -25.68 39.76 12.69
C THR A 96 -26.85 38.97 13.25
N LEU A 97 -26.60 38.13 14.25
CA LEU A 97 -27.63 37.33 14.92
C LEU A 97 -28.55 38.24 15.74
N ILE A 98 -29.84 38.20 15.45
CA ILE A 98 -30.86 38.97 16.17
C ILE A 98 -31.70 38.08 17.08
N SER A 99 -31.90 36.82 16.71
CA SER A 99 -32.69 35.88 17.52
C SER A 99 -32.22 34.45 17.29
N SER A 100 -32.26 33.63 18.34
CA SER A 100 -32.08 32.19 18.27
C SER A 100 -33.14 31.52 19.14
N CYS A 101 -33.86 30.57 18.56
CA CYS A 101 -34.87 29.76 19.24
C CYS A 101 -34.56 28.28 19.06
N LYS A 102 -34.63 27.51 20.14
CA LYS A 102 -34.40 26.06 20.15
C LYS A 102 -35.71 25.32 20.41
N TYR A 103 -36.05 24.41 19.52
CA TYR A 103 -37.20 23.53 19.62
C TYR A 103 -36.73 22.09 19.83
N TYR A 104 -37.36 21.40 20.76
CA TYR A 104 -37.19 19.96 20.96
C TYR A 104 -38.27 19.25 20.15
N LEU A 105 -37.85 18.47 19.16
CA LEU A 105 -38.75 17.66 18.35
C LEU A 105 -39.03 16.37 19.14
N TYR A 106 -40.31 16.14 19.45
CA TYR A 106 -40.81 14.97 20.18
C TYR A 106 -41.14 13.83 19.21
#